data_AF-A0A6A5TD52-F1
#
_entry.id   AF-A0A6A5TD52-F1
#
_cell.length_a   1.000
_cell.length_b   1.000
_cell.length_c   1.000
_cell.angle_alpha   90.00
_cell.angle_beta   90.00
_cell.angle_gamma   90.00
#
_symmetry.space_group_name_H-M   'P 1'
#
loop_
_entity.id
_entity.type
_entity.pdbx_description
1 polymer ?
#
loop_
_entity_poly.entity_id
_entity_poly.type
_entity_poly.pdbx_seq_one_letter_code
_entity_poly.pdbx_strand_id
1 'polypeptide(L)'
;MAPEAPQKMKKAKATPKTVADFTILPLTLPALPGLPESHGDAKHYMYIKPNEQNIATADDERSLFIANVPIDASESNIRALFQEQLGGAMVERVEFDGPVPALPLHKRWKGDRPTKEDMGGAEEKRGKKRKRTEDAAVIAEGVVEDADSALPKLWKSEVRRSGSGAVVVFVDKKSARGALKEVQKAVKDGSKTITWKTGDGVGVERYKAHTHLTYPAPSSLQASINAYLSQFNALESLRNKLRKTSRSVPDEDGFVTVTRGGRAGPARIEDAEKKKAELEERRKNNGVKDNFYRFQNREKRKEAEGLLKRRFEDDRRRVDEMRGRRGAVRPET
;
A
#
# COMPACT_ATOMS: atom_id res chain seq x y z
N MET A 1 -33.78 -32.84 55.00
CA MET A 1 -32.69 -32.51 54.07
C MET A 1 -31.44 -32.27 54.90
N ALA A 2 -30.46 -33.17 54.83
CA ALA A 2 -29.20 -32.99 55.56
C ALA A 2 -28.41 -31.82 54.94
N PRO A 3 -27.76 -30.97 55.74
CA PRO A 3 -26.93 -29.89 55.21
C PRO A 3 -25.70 -30.50 54.50
N GLU A 4 -25.54 -30.14 53.23
CA GLU A 4 -24.41 -30.54 52.40
C GLU A 4 -23.11 -30.02 53.01
N ALA A 5 -22.19 -30.92 53.36
CA ALA A 5 -20.94 -30.57 54.01
C ALA A 5 -20.09 -29.66 53.10
N PRO A 6 -19.40 -28.64 53.65
CA PRO A 6 -18.62 -27.71 52.84
C PRO A 6 -17.50 -28.45 52.12
N GLN A 7 -17.58 -28.48 50.78
CA GLN A 7 -16.55 -29.05 49.93
C GLN A 7 -15.23 -28.30 50.18
N LYS A 8 -14.22 -29.01 50.71
CA LYS A 8 -12.88 -28.47 50.90
C LYS A 8 -12.35 -27.99 49.54
N MET A 9 -12.21 -26.67 49.37
CA MET A 9 -11.57 -26.08 48.20
C MET A 9 -10.18 -26.70 48.01
N LYS A 10 -9.97 -27.38 46.89
CA LYS A 10 -8.67 -27.96 46.53
C LYS A 10 -7.64 -26.83 46.48
N LYS A 11 -6.55 -26.95 47.24
CA LYS A 11 -5.42 -26.00 47.18
C LYS A 11 -4.98 -25.86 45.72
N ALA A 12 -5.03 -24.65 45.19
CA ALA A 12 -4.57 -24.36 43.83
C ALA A 12 -3.10 -24.78 43.68
N LYS A 13 -2.78 -25.49 42.59
CA LYS A 13 -1.40 -25.88 42.29
C LYS A 13 -0.55 -24.62 42.12
N ALA A 14 0.64 -24.61 42.70
CA ALA A 14 1.58 -23.50 42.54
C ALA A 14 1.93 -23.33 41.05
N THR A 15 1.96 -22.09 40.57
CA THR A 15 2.30 -21.76 39.20
C THR A 15 3.78 -22.10 38.93
N PRO A 16 4.11 -22.75 37.80
CA PRO A 16 5.50 -22.98 37.44
C PRO A 16 6.22 -21.65 37.26
N LYS A 17 7.49 -21.61 37.67
CA LYS A 17 8.33 -20.40 37.56
C LYS A 17 8.93 -20.24 36.16
N THR A 18 9.17 -21.36 35.47
CA THR A 18 9.80 -21.39 34.14
C THR A 18 9.16 -22.44 33.24
N VAL A 19 9.14 -22.20 31.92
CA VAL A 19 8.70 -23.13 30.87
C VAL A 19 9.51 -22.85 29.59
N ALA A 20 10.18 -23.85 29.02
CA ALA A 20 10.91 -23.74 27.73
C ALA A 20 11.75 -22.45 27.61
N ASP A 21 12.58 -22.20 28.63
CA ASP A 21 13.46 -21.02 28.79
C ASP A 21 12.77 -19.67 29.08
N PHE A 22 11.44 -19.64 29.09
CA PHE A 22 10.70 -18.49 29.56
C PHE A 22 10.62 -18.45 31.08
N THR A 23 10.83 -17.26 31.64
CA THR A 23 10.47 -16.92 33.01
C THR A 23 9.02 -16.46 33.04
N ILE A 24 8.19 -17.07 33.88
CA ILE A 24 6.76 -16.77 33.97
C ILE A 24 6.54 -15.67 35.00
N LEU A 25 6.19 -14.47 34.52
CA LEU A 25 5.91 -13.31 35.34
C LEU A 25 4.39 -13.19 35.58
N PRO A 26 3.90 -13.43 36.81
CA PRO A 26 2.52 -13.15 37.16
C PRO A 26 2.32 -11.64 37.35
N LEU A 27 1.38 -11.08 36.59
CA LEU A 27 0.87 -9.73 36.76
C LEU A 27 -0.51 -9.77 37.39
N THR A 28 -0.76 -8.86 38.33
CA THR A 28 -2.10 -8.63 38.90
C THR A 28 -2.79 -7.58 38.06
N LEU A 29 -3.95 -7.93 37.50
CA LEU A 29 -4.76 -7.00 36.73
C LEU A 29 -5.50 -6.05 37.69
N PRO A 30 -5.74 -4.79 37.26
CA PRO A 30 -6.49 -3.84 38.08
C PRO A 30 -7.95 -4.29 38.21
N ALA A 31 -8.52 -4.08 39.40
CA ALA A 31 -9.93 -4.36 39.66
C ALA A 31 -10.82 -3.43 38.82
N LEU A 32 -11.81 -4.00 38.14
CA LEU A 32 -12.74 -3.25 37.31
C LEU A 32 -14.09 -3.10 38.00
N PRO A 33 -14.71 -1.90 37.95
CA PRO A 33 -16.05 -1.69 38.48
C PRO A 33 -17.05 -2.56 37.70
N GLY A 34 -17.79 -3.42 38.40
CA GLY A 34 -18.79 -4.31 37.82
C GLY A 34 -18.38 -5.78 37.72
N LEU A 35 -17.13 -6.12 38.01
CA LEU A 35 -16.70 -7.52 38.22
C LEU A 35 -16.87 -7.92 39.70
N PRO A 36 -17.23 -9.19 40.00
CA PRO A 36 -17.33 -9.66 41.38
C PRO A 36 -15.98 -9.58 42.11
N GLU A 37 -16.00 -9.41 43.43
CA GLU A 37 -14.78 -9.33 44.27
C GLU A 37 -13.84 -10.53 44.10
N SER A 38 -14.38 -11.70 43.74
CA SER A 38 -13.61 -12.91 43.43
C SER A 38 -12.61 -12.72 42.28
N HIS A 39 -12.78 -11.69 41.46
CA HIS A 39 -11.90 -11.37 40.33
C HIS A 39 -10.92 -10.23 40.65
N GLY A 40 -10.87 -9.74 41.90
CA GLY A 40 -9.96 -8.68 42.32
C GLY A 40 -8.47 -9.07 42.31
N ASP A 41 -8.15 -10.35 42.40
CA ASP A 41 -6.78 -10.92 42.27
C ASP A 41 -6.63 -11.69 40.95
N ALA A 42 -7.22 -11.18 39.86
CA ALA A 42 -7.06 -11.80 38.55
C ALA A 42 -5.60 -11.67 38.06
N LYS A 43 -5.00 -12.81 37.71
CA LYS A 43 -3.60 -12.89 37.28
C LYS A 43 -3.47 -13.07 35.78
N HIS A 44 -2.64 -12.25 35.17
CA HIS A 44 -2.19 -12.39 33.79
C HIS A 44 -0.74 -12.85 33.78
N TYR A 45 -0.42 -13.87 32.98
CA TYR A 45 0.92 -14.45 32.96
C TYR A 45 1.67 -14.03 31.69
N MET A 46 2.79 -13.35 31.87
CA MET A 46 3.71 -12.99 30.79
C MET A 46 4.89 -13.94 30.78
N TYR A 47 5.40 -14.25 29.60
CA TYR A 47 6.53 -15.16 29.41
C TYR A 47 7.71 -14.36 28.89
N ILE A 48 8.78 -14.27 29.66
CA ILE A 48 9.92 -13.40 29.35
C ILE A 48 11.18 -14.24 29.17
N LYS A 49 11.92 -14.00 28.07
CA LYS A 49 13.23 -14.60 27.82
C LYS A 49 14.17 -13.62 27.11
N PRO A 50 15.49 -13.87 27.08
CA PRO A 50 16.40 -13.16 26.18
C PRO A 50 15.90 -13.22 24.73
N ASN A 51 16.00 -12.11 24.00
CA ASN A 51 15.65 -12.12 22.58
C ASN A 51 16.71 -12.91 21.79
N GLU A 52 16.24 -13.81 20.93
CA GLU A 52 17.06 -14.65 20.07
C GLU A 52 16.37 -14.71 18.71
N GLN A 53 16.81 -13.86 17.79
CA GLN A 53 16.33 -13.90 16.41
C GLN A 53 17.16 -14.88 15.59
N ASN A 54 16.53 -15.51 14.59
CA ASN A 54 17.25 -16.41 13.69
C ASN A 54 18.31 -15.66 12.84
N ILE A 55 18.09 -14.37 12.60
CA ILE A 55 19.05 -13.48 11.98
C ILE A 55 19.49 -12.49 13.05
N ALA A 56 20.74 -12.61 13.49
CA ALA A 56 21.27 -11.76 14.54
C ALA A 56 21.23 -10.28 14.13
N THR A 57 20.54 -9.47 14.91
CA THR A 57 20.52 -8.01 14.79
C THR A 57 21.39 -7.37 15.86
N ALA A 58 21.83 -6.13 15.64
CA ALA A 58 22.65 -5.39 16.60
C ALA A 58 21.97 -5.17 17.97
N ASP A 59 20.64 -5.30 18.01
CA ASP A 59 19.83 -5.02 19.17
C ASP A 59 19.48 -6.28 19.98
N ASP A 60 19.75 -7.48 19.45
CA ASP A 60 19.42 -8.76 20.10
C ASP A 60 20.10 -8.89 21.48
N GLU A 61 21.36 -8.47 21.62
CA GLU A 61 22.08 -8.61 22.89
C GLU A 61 21.54 -7.73 24.02
N ARG A 62 20.80 -6.67 23.68
CA ARG A 62 20.20 -5.74 24.65
C ARG A 62 18.68 -5.78 24.64
N SER A 63 18.08 -6.84 24.11
CA SER A 63 16.63 -6.99 24.04
C SER A 63 16.11 -8.25 24.74
N LEU A 64 14.87 -8.16 25.20
CA LEU A 64 14.12 -9.27 25.77
C LEU A 64 12.89 -9.54 24.92
N PHE A 65 12.61 -10.82 24.68
CA PHE A 65 11.37 -11.26 24.06
C PHE A 65 10.33 -11.56 25.13
N ILE A 66 9.14 -11.01 24.95
CA ILE A 66 8.01 -11.15 25.85
C ILE A 66 6.84 -11.74 25.06
N ALA A 67 6.29 -12.86 25.53
CA ALA A 67 5.09 -13.46 24.96
C ALA A 67 3.87 -13.27 25.88
N ASN A 68 2.68 -13.33 25.27
CA ASN A 68 1.40 -13.14 25.93
C ASN A 68 1.31 -11.79 26.65
N VAL A 69 1.60 -10.72 25.94
CA VAL A 69 1.50 -9.36 26.47
C VAL A 69 0.01 -8.98 26.69
N PRO A 70 -0.34 -8.19 27.74
CA PRO A 70 -1.71 -7.70 27.93
C PRO A 70 -2.28 -7.01 26.69
N ILE A 71 -3.61 -7.11 26.53
CA ILE A 71 -4.35 -6.60 25.36
C ILE A 71 -4.20 -5.09 25.16
N ASP A 72 -4.00 -4.36 26.24
CA ASP A 72 -3.91 -2.90 26.31
C ASP A 72 -2.45 -2.41 26.43
N ALA A 73 -1.47 -3.28 26.16
CA ALA A 73 -0.07 -2.93 26.29
C ALA A 73 0.39 -1.90 25.26
N SER A 74 0.73 -0.75 25.80
CA SER A 74 1.47 0.33 25.15
C SER A 74 2.96 0.25 25.49
N GLU A 75 3.75 0.99 24.71
CA GLU A 75 5.15 1.21 25.02
C GLU A 75 5.32 1.88 26.40
N SER A 76 4.51 2.89 26.73
CA SER A 76 4.56 3.58 28.02
C SER A 76 4.32 2.63 29.20
N ASN A 77 3.39 1.68 29.07
CA ASN A 77 3.10 0.70 30.12
C ASN A 77 4.27 -0.24 30.36
N ILE A 78 4.90 -0.74 29.30
CA ILE A 78 6.05 -1.64 29.43
C ILE A 78 7.27 -0.88 29.99
N ARG A 79 7.49 0.37 29.56
CA ARG A 79 8.52 1.23 30.16
C ARG A 79 8.28 1.41 31.66
N ALA A 80 7.06 1.76 32.07
CA ALA A 80 6.69 1.93 33.48
C ALA A 80 6.84 0.62 34.28
N LEU A 81 6.49 -0.53 33.70
CA LEU A 81 6.65 -1.83 34.35
C LEU A 81 8.12 -2.10 34.70
N PHE A 82 9.04 -1.91 33.74
CA PHE A 82 10.47 -2.13 33.97
C PHE A 82 11.11 -1.07 34.88
N GLN A 83 10.71 0.19 34.72
CA GLN A 83 11.26 1.30 35.49
C GLN A 83 10.79 1.29 36.95
N GLU A 84 9.51 1.07 37.21
CA GLU A 84 8.95 1.19 38.55
C GLU A 84 8.96 -0.12 39.33
N GLN A 85 8.72 -1.25 38.65
CA GLN A 85 8.46 -2.53 39.32
C GLN A 85 9.55 -3.58 39.11
N LEU A 86 10.33 -3.52 38.02
CA LEU A 86 11.35 -4.54 37.69
C LEU A 86 12.77 -3.97 37.64
N GLY A 87 13.15 -3.21 38.68
CA GLY A 87 14.55 -2.88 38.93
C GLY A 87 15.08 -1.60 38.27
N GLY A 88 14.21 -0.72 37.76
CA GLY A 88 14.64 0.59 37.27
C GLY A 88 15.31 0.58 35.90
N ALA A 89 15.16 -0.50 35.14
CA ALA A 89 15.80 -0.62 33.84
C ALA A 89 15.18 0.35 32.82
N MET A 90 16.05 1.05 32.07
CA MET A 90 15.62 1.99 31.03
C MET A 90 15.41 1.27 29.70
N VAL A 91 14.18 1.38 29.19
CA VAL A 91 13.76 0.84 27.89
C VAL A 91 13.86 1.94 26.84
N GLU A 92 14.58 1.65 25.76
CA GLU A 92 14.78 2.56 24.61
C GLU A 92 13.52 2.59 23.74
N ARG A 93 13.03 1.40 23.37
CA ARG A 93 11.82 1.24 22.57
C ARG A 93 11.21 -0.15 22.73
N VAL A 94 9.94 -0.27 22.36
CA VAL A 94 9.22 -1.55 22.38
C VAL A 94 8.62 -1.82 21.00
N GLU A 95 8.96 -2.96 20.43
CA GLU A 95 8.46 -3.43 19.14
C GLU A 95 7.44 -4.53 19.40
N PHE A 96 6.19 -4.30 19.00
CA PHE A 96 5.10 -5.28 19.15
C PHE A 96 4.92 -6.09 17.89
N ASP A 97 4.34 -7.28 18.02
CA ASP A 97 3.91 -8.07 16.87
C ASP A 97 2.95 -7.26 15.99
N GLY A 98 3.29 -7.16 14.71
CA GLY A 98 2.54 -6.39 13.72
C GLY A 98 1.42 -7.22 13.11
N PRO A 99 0.35 -6.59 12.57
CA PRO A 99 -0.60 -7.33 11.76
C PRO A 99 0.11 -7.93 10.53
N VAL A 100 -0.24 -9.16 10.15
CA VAL A 100 0.17 -9.77 8.87
C VAL A 100 -1.02 -9.70 7.92
N PRO A 101 -0.90 -9.07 6.73
CA PRO A 101 0.28 -8.40 6.19
C PRO A 101 0.66 -7.11 6.93
N ALA A 102 1.96 -6.83 7.02
CA ALA A 102 2.51 -5.66 7.70
C ALA A 102 1.89 -4.37 7.15
N LEU A 103 1.57 -3.43 8.06
CA LEU A 103 1.13 -2.10 7.65
C LEU A 103 2.22 -1.45 6.79
N PRO A 104 1.85 -0.71 5.73
CA PRO A 104 2.82 -0.02 4.90
C PRO A 104 3.67 0.91 5.76
N LEU A 105 4.99 0.75 5.70
CA LEU A 105 5.91 1.61 6.43
C LEU A 105 5.86 3.01 5.80
N HIS A 106 5.34 3.97 6.56
CA HIS A 106 5.42 5.39 6.24
C HIS A 106 6.90 5.81 6.29
N LYS A 107 7.54 5.91 5.13
CA LYS A 107 8.88 6.52 5.03
C LYS A 107 8.73 8.04 5.04
N ARG A 108 9.85 8.76 5.09
CA ARG A 108 9.86 10.21 4.94
C ARG A 108 10.14 10.58 3.50
N TRP A 109 9.25 11.34 2.89
CA TRP A 109 9.32 11.99 1.61
C TRP A 109 10.53 12.91 1.58
N LYS A 110 11.57 12.45 0.88
CA LYS A 110 12.76 13.25 0.59
C LYS A 110 12.53 14.09 -0.67
N GLY A 111 11.50 14.92 -0.68
CA GLY A 111 11.31 15.90 -1.75
C GLY A 111 11.85 17.26 -1.37
N ASP A 112 12.85 17.72 -2.13
CA ASP A 112 13.38 19.07 -2.34
C ASP A 112 13.62 20.01 -1.14
N ARG A 113 13.31 19.60 0.10
CA ARG A 113 13.72 20.32 1.30
C ARG A 113 15.03 19.74 1.80
N PRO A 114 16.16 20.47 1.67
CA PRO A 114 17.39 20.06 2.34
C PRO A 114 17.12 20.06 3.84
N THR A 115 17.21 18.89 4.46
CA THR A 115 17.27 18.79 5.91
C THR A 115 18.53 19.50 6.40
N LYS A 116 18.42 20.27 7.49
CA LYS A 116 19.56 21.00 8.09
C LYS A 116 20.76 20.11 8.46
N GLU A 117 20.58 18.78 8.51
CA GLU A 117 21.65 17.80 8.68
C GLU A 117 22.57 17.67 7.46
N ASP A 118 22.13 18.09 6.27
CA ASP A 118 22.90 18.03 5.01
C ASP A 118 23.72 19.33 4.75
N MET A 119 23.64 20.32 5.65
CA MET A 119 24.39 21.59 5.57
C MET A 119 25.79 21.50 6.21
N GLY A 120 26.35 20.28 6.31
CA GLY A 120 27.62 19.98 6.98
C GLY A 120 28.70 19.43 6.06
N GLY A 121 28.59 19.55 4.74
CA GLY A 121 29.60 19.04 3.82
C GLY A 121 29.52 19.62 2.42
N ALA A 122 30.55 20.40 2.07
CA ALA A 122 31.01 20.82 0.75
C ALA A 122 30.02 20.71 -0.44
N GLU A 123 29.67 21.88 -1.01
CA GLU A 123 29.12 22.02 -2.37
C GLU A 123 30.12 21.50 -3.42
N GLU A 124 30.24 20.18 -3.56
CA GLU A 124 30.85 19.58 -4.74
C GLU A 124 29.76 19.06 -5.67
N LYS A 125 29.86 19.47 -6.94
CA LYS A 125 28.94 19.20 -8.05
C LYS A 125 28.55 17.72 -8.13
N ARG A 126 27.47 17.32 -7.43
CA ARG A 126 26.87 15.98 -7.54
C ARG A 126 26.44 15.75 -8.99
N GLY A 127 27.14 14.85 -9.68
CA GLY A 127 26.99 14.61 -11.11
C GLY A 127 25.56 14.17 -11.52
N LYS A 128 25.13 14.65 -12.69
CA LYS A 128 23.82 14.43 -13.32
C LYS A 128 23.39 12.94 -13.39
N LYS A 129 24.35 12.01 -13.41
CA LYS A 129 24.11 10.55 -13.41
C LYS A 129 23.57 10.03 -12.07
N ARG A 130 24.09 10.50 -10.92
CA ARG A 130 23.62 10.08 -9.58
C ARG A 130 22.20 10.58 -9.30
N LYS A 131 21.91 11.84 -9.67
CA LYS A 131 20.57 12.43 -9.58
C LYS A 131 19.51 11.62 -10.36
N ARG A 132 19.86 11.09 -11.54
CA ARG A 132 18.94 10.29 -12.36
C ARG A 132 18.58 8.94 -11.73
N THR A 133 19.54 8.28 -11.08
CA THR A 133 19.30 7.04 -10.32
C THR A 133 18.44 7.29 -9.09
N GLU A 134 18.63 8.42 -8.41
CA GLU A 134 17.80 8.84 -7.28
C GLU A 134 16.36 9.13 -7.73
N ASP A 135 16.18 9.91 -8.81
CA ASP A 135 14.86 10.21 -9.37
C ASP A 135 14.10 8.93 -9.79
N ALA A 136 14.79 7.95 -10.39
CA ALA A 136 14.19 6.68 -10.78
C ALA A 136 13.79 5.81 -9.58
N ALA A 137 14.60 5.79 -8.52
CA ALA A 137 14.28 5.09 -7.27
C ALA A 137 13.07 5.72 -6.57
N VAL A 138 13.00 7.05 -6.52
CA VAL A 138 11.87 7.81 -5.94
C VAL A 138 10.58 7.57 -6.73
N ILE A 139 10.64 7.47 -8.06
CA ILE A 139 9.45 7.12 -8.87
C ILE A 139 8.99 5.68 -8.63
N ALA A 140 9.92 4.73 -8.47
CA ALA A 140 9.60 3.32 -8.22
C ALA A 140 8.96 3.13 -6.83
N GLU A 141 9.36 3.95 -5.85
CA GLU A 141 8.82 3.94 -4.49
C GLU A 141 7.39 4.50 -4.41
N GLY A 142 7.00 5.38 -5.35
CA GLY A 142 5.65 5.95 -5.40
C GLY A 142 5.43 7.06 -4.36
N VAL A 143 4.16 7.45 -4.13
CA VAL A 143 3.85 8.41 -3.07
C VAL A 143 4.10 7.74 -1.74
N VAL A 144 5.10 8.24 -1.03
CA VAL A 144 5.34 7.86 0.35
C VAL A 144 4.36 8.63 1.22
N GLU A 145 3.45 7.91 1.88
CA GLU A 145 2.63 8.51 2.92
C GLU A 145 3.51 8.80 4.13
N ASP A 146 3.80 10.08 4.35
CA ASP A 146 4.58 10.61 5.46
C ASP A 146 3.68 10.93 6.65
N ALA A 147 4.25 11.32 7.79
CA ALA A 147 3.48 11.90 8.90
C ALA A 147 2.57 13.07 8.48
N ASP A 148 2.97 13.84 7.48
CA ASP A 148 2.22 15.00 6.97
C ASP A 148 1.19 14.63 5.88
N SER A 149 1.41 13.58 5.10
CA SER A 149 0.55 13.20 3.97
C SER A 149 -0.33 11.98 4.24
N ALA A 150 -0.02 11.20 5.28
CA ALA A 150 -0.86 10.12 5.74
C ALA A 150 -2.18 10.66 6.31
N LEU A 151 -3.25 9.93 6.04
CA LEU A 151 -4.53 10.24 6.65
C LEU A 151 -4.45 10.03 8.18
N PRO A 152 -5.20 10.82 8.97
CA PRO A 152 -5.26 10.62 10.41
C PRO A 152 -5.63 9.19 10.76
N LYS A 153 -4.88 8.58 11.70
CA LYS A 153 -5.23 7.25 12.21
C LYS A 153 -6.57 7.30 12.93
N LEU A 154 -7.46 6.36 12.61
CA LEU A 154 -8.80 6.29 13.21
C LEU A 154 -8.78 5.81 14.67
N TRP A 155 -7.76 5.04 15.04
CA TRP A 155 -7.58 4.53 16.40
C TRP A 155 -6.39 5.23 17.06
N LYS A 156 -6.64 5.87 18.21
CA LYS A 156 -5.60 6.54 19.00
C LYS A 156 -4.56 5.56 19.57
N SER A 157 -5.01 4.36 19.93
CA SER A 157 -4.16 3.26 20.41
C SER A 157 -4.54 1.94 19.76
N GLU A 158 -3.53 1.12 19.51
CA GLU A 158 -3.67 -0.24 19.00
C GLU A 158 -3.95 -1.21 20.15
N VAL A 159 -4.78 -2.21 19.87
CA VAL A 159 -5.12 -3.28 20.81
C VAL A 159 -4.41 -4.55 20.36
N ARG A 160 -3.80 -5.26 21.31
CA ARG A 160 -3.01 -6.45 21.04
C ARG A 160 -3.91 -7.68 20.86
N ARG A 161 -3.48 -8.60 19.99
CA ARG A 161 -4.15 -9.90 19.85
C ARG A 161 -3.80 -10.79 21.05
N SER A 162 -4.67 -11.75 21.34
CA SER A 162 -4.35 -12.78 22.34
C SER A 162 -3.09 -13.53 21.94
N GLY A 163 -2.17 -13.73 22.90
CA GLY A 163 -0.88 -14.37 22.63
C GLY A 163 0.14 -13.49 21.89
N SER A 164 -0.13 -12.19 21.69
CA SER A 164 0.81 -11.26 21.04
C SER A 164 2.16 -11.25 21.76
N GLY A 165 3.22 -11.18 20.96
CA GLY A 165 4.59 -10.97 21.43
C GLY A 165 5.00 -9.50 21.39
N ALA A 166 6.06 -9.18 22.12
CA ALA A 166 6.80 -7.92 22.03
C ALA A 166 8.29 -8.15 22.24
N VAL A 167 9.12 -7.38 21.54
CA VAL A 167 10.56 -7.26 21.75
C VAL A 167 10.82 -5.93 22.46
N VAL A 168 11.38 -6.01 23.67
CA VAL A 168 11.72 -4.84 24.49
C VAL A 168 13.20 -4.58 24.33
N VAL A 169 13.57 -3.44 23.75
CA VAL A 169 14.95 -3.02 23.54
C VAL A 169 15.36 -2.07 24.65
N PHE A 170 16.41 -2.42 25.39
CA PHE A 170 16.96 -1.62 26.47
C PHE A 170 18.06 -0.68 25.95
N VAL A 171 18.39 0.35 26.73
CA VAL A 171 19.47 1.29 26.39
C VAL A 171 20.82 0.59 26.25
N ASP A 172 21.11 -0.39 27.10
CA ASP A 172 22.35 -1.14 27.07
C ASP A 172 22.19 -2.61 27.49
N LYS A 173 23.20 -3.42 27.16
CA LYS A 173 23.25 -4.86 27.48
C LYS A 173 23.18 -5.13 28.99
N LYS A 174 23.70 -4.23 29.82
CA LYS A 174 23.64 -4.38 31.28
C LYS A 174 22.23 -4.15 31.80
N SER A 175 21.49 -3.16 31.28
CA SER A 175 20.08 -2.95 31.63
C SER A 175 19.21 -4.15 31.26
N ALA A 176 19.38 -4.72 30.06
CA ALA A 176 18.62 -5.91 29.66
C ALA A 176 18.87 -7.12 30.58
N ARG A 177 20.15 -7.38 30.89
CA ARG A 177 20.55 -8.45 31.82
C ARG A 177 20.08 -8.19 33.25
N GLY A 178 20.14 -6.94 33.70
CA GLY A 178 19.65 -6.52 35.01
C GLY A 178 18.15 -6.70 35.15
N ALA A 179 17.39 -6.24 34.15
CA ALA A 179 15.94 -6.41 34.08
C ALA A 179 15.52 -7.89 34.15
N LEU A 180 16.19 -8.76 33.39
CA LEU A 180 15.90 -10.19 33.42
C LEU A 180 16.18 -10.82 34.78
N LYS A 181 17.27 -10.43 35.44
CA LYS A 181 17.59 -10.90 36.81
C LYS A 181 16.55 -10.46 37.83
N GLU A 182 16.08 -9.22 37.74
CA GLU A 182 15.05 -8.69 38.64
C GLU A 182 13.68 -9.36 38.39
N VAL A 183 13.34 -9.67 37.13
CA VAL A 183 12.18 -10.51 36.80
C VAL A 183 12.28 -11.89 37.45
N GLN A 184 13.42 -12.57 37.28
CA GLN A 184 13.65 -13.88 37.89
C GLN A 184 13.61 -13.83 39.42
N LYS A 185 14.15 -12.77 40.02
CA LYS A 185 14.11 -12.54 41.46
C LYS A 185 12.69 -12.32 41.95
N ALA A 186 11.90 -11.48 41.28
CA ALA A 186 10.51 -11.23 41.62
C ALA A 186 9.66 -12.52 41.59
N VAL A 187 9.88 -13.37 40.57
CA VAL A 187 9.22 -14.68 40.47
C VAL A 187 9.71 -15.68 41.53
N LYS A 188 10.98 -15.60 41.93
CA LYS A 188 11.56 -16.47 42.95
C LYS A 188 11.04 -16.13 44.35
N ASP A 189 11.08 -14.84 44.69
CA ASP A 189 10.74 -14.31 46.01
C ASP A 189 9.21 -14.33 46.23
N GLY A 190 8.42 -14.09 45.17
CA GLY A 190 6.96 -14.23 45.18
C GLY A 190 6.21 -13.27 46.13
N SER A 191 6.92 -12.44 46.89
CA SER A 191 6.36 -11.47 47.85
C SER A 191 5.96 -10.15 47.19
N LYS A 192 6.65 -9.78 46.11
CA LYS A 192 6.37 -8.54 45.37
C LYS A 192 5.22 -8.78 44.40
N THR A 193 4.06 -8.20 44.72
CA THR A 193 2.92 -8.18 43.80
C THR A 193 3.21 -7.15 42.70
N ILE A 194 3.23 -7.62 41.45
CA ILE A 194 3.45 -6.77 40.29
C ILE A 194 2.09 -6.45 39.70
N THR A 195 1.74 -5.18 39.64
CA THR A 195 0.41 -4.72 39.20
C THR A 195 0.52 -4.12 37.81
N TRP A 196 -0.34 -4.58 36.89
CA TRP A 196 -0.46 -3.99 35.56
C TRP A 196 -1.20 -2.67 35.64
N LYS A 197 -0.62 -1.61 35.08
CA LYS A 197 -1.31 -0.33 34.91
C LYS A 197 -2.14 -0.41 33.63
N THR A 198 -3.44 -0.13 33.73
CA THR A 198 -4.33 -0.06 32.57
C THR A 198 -3.78 0.89 31.53
N GLY A 199 -3.69 0.44 30.28
CA GLY A 199 -3.28 1.25 29.16
C GLY A 199 -4.32 2.26 28.72
N ASP A 200 -3.85 3.35 28.11
CA ASP A 200 -4.71 4.37 27.55
C ASP A 200 -5.48 3.87 26.31
N GLY A 201 -6.72 4.30 26.19
CA GLY A 201 -7.54 4.02 25.00
C GLY A 201 -8.11 2.60 24.96
N VAL A 202 -8.57 2.11 26.10
CA VAL A 202 -9.47 0.94 26.21
C VAL A 202 -10.89 1.35 26.61
N GLY A 203 -11.81 0.37 26.59
CA GLY A 203 -13.19 0.57 27.04
C GLY A 203 -13.97 1.60 26.23
N VAL A 204 -14.87 2.32 26.90
CA VAL A 204 -15.78 3.31 26.27
C VAL A 204 -15.01 4.49 25.67
N GLU A 205 -13.94 4.94 26.34
CA GLU A 205 -13.13 6.07 25.89
C GLU A 205 -12.49 5.81 24.52
N ARG A 206 -12.07 4.56 24.27
CA ARG A 206 -11.56 4.12 22.97
C ARG A 206 -12.53 4.40 21.83
N TYR A 207 -13.80 4.01 22.01
CA TYR A 207 -14.82 4.15 20.98
C TYR A 207 -15.27 5.60 20.80
N LYS A 208 -15.32 6.37 21.89
CA LYS A 208 -15.55 7.82 21.83
C LYS A 208 -14.45 8.51 21.02
N ALA A 209 -13.19 8.19 21.30
CA ALA A 209 -12.05 8.72 20.55
C ALA A 209 -12.10 8.31 19.08
N HIS A 210 -12.39 7.05 18.77
CA HIS A 210 -12.55 6.57 17.39
C HIS A 210 -13.65 7.31 16.64
N THR A 211 -14.81 7.51 17.27
CA THR A 211 -15.92 8.23 16.66
C THR A 211 -15.52 9.67 16.35
N HIS A 212 -14.84 10.34 17.29
CA HIS A 212 -14.30 11.69 17.07
C HIS A 212 -13.26 11.72 15.93
N LEU A 213 -12.39 10.70 15.84
CA LEU A 213 -11.37 10.60 14.78
C LEU A 213 -11.94 10.21 13.41
N THR A 214 -13.10 9.55 13.37
CA THR A 214 -13.82 9.22 12.12
C THR A 214 -14.34 10.48 11.43
N TYR A 215 -14.62 11.54 12.20
CA TYR A 215 -15.11 12.82 11.71
C TYR A 215 -14.14 13.96 12.09
N PRO A 216 -12.91 13.97 11.52
CA PRO A 216 -11.93 14.99 11.84
C PRO A 216 -12.34 16.37 11.29
N ALA A 217 -11.76 17.43 11.84
CA ALA A 217 -11.97 18.78 11.33
C ALA A 217 -11.53 18.89 9.86
N PRO A 218 -12.29 19.57 8.98
CA PRO A 218 -11.96 19.68 7.56
C PRO A 218 -10.57 20.27 7.29
N SER A 219 -10.11 21.19 8.13
CA SER A 219 -8.79 21.82 8.02
C SER A 219 -7.63 20.83 8.20
N SER A 220 -7.75 19.89 9.14
CA SER A 220 -6.74 18.85 9.38
C SER A 220 -6.68 17.88 8.21
N LEU A 221 -7.84 17.47 7.69
CA LEU A 221 -7.91 16.58 6.53
C LEU A 221 -7.36 17.27 5.27
N GLN A 222 -7.72 18.53 5.04
CA GLN A 222 -7.25 19.30 3.88
C GLN A 222 -5.72 19.47 3.89
N ALA A 223 -5.09 19.66 5.05
CA ALA A 223 -3.63 19.71 5.15
C ALA A 223 -2.98 18.40 4.70
N SER A 224 -3.50 17.25 5.16
CA SER A 224 -2.98 15.93 4.77
C SER A 224 -3.15 15.65 3.26
N ILE A 225 -4.33 15.98 2.71
CA ILE A 225 -4.63 15.82 1.28
C ILE A 225 -3.73 16.74 0.45
N ASN A 226 -3.56 18.00 0.85
CA ASN A 226 -2.70 18.94 0.12
C ASN A 226 -1.24 18.48 0.11
N ALA A 227 -0.75 17.95 1.24
CA ALA A 227 0.60 17.39 1.33
C ALA A 227 0.74 16.17 0.40
N TYR A 228 -0.22 15.24 0.44
CA TYR A 228 -0.25 14.07 -0.44
C TYR A 228 -0.28 14.47 -1.92
N LEU A 229 -1.18 15.38 -2.32
CA LEU A 229 -1.32 15.83 -3.71
C LEU A 229 -0.08 16.58 -4.19
N SER A 230 0.58 17.36 -3.31
CA SER A 230 1.85 18.01 -3.63
C SER A 230 2.95 16.99 -3.92
N GLN A 231 3.08 15.96 -3.08
CA GLN A 231 4.03 14.86 -3.28
C GLN A 231 3.71 14.09 -4.56
N PHE A 232 2.44 13.77 -4.80
CA PHE A 232 1.97 13.09 -6.01
C PHE A 232 2.29 13.90 -7.27
N ASN A 233 1.99 15.20 -7.29
CA ASN A 233 2.27 16.08 -8.43
C ASN A 233 3.78 16.21 -8.69
N ALA A 234 4.60 16.26 -7.65
CA ALA A 234 6.05 16.26 -7.77
C ALA A 234 6.57 14.96 -8.40
N LEU A 235 6.07 13.80 -7.94
CA LEU A 235 6.37 12.48 -8.51
C LEU A 235 5.94 12.37 -9.96
N GLU A 236 4.74 12.84 -10.28
CA GLU A 236 4.23 12.82 -11.65
C GLU A 236 5.08 13.69 -12.58
N SER A 237 5.53 14.86 -12.11
CA SER A 237 6.46 15.73 -12.83
C SER A 237 7.80 15.04 -13.08
N LEU A 238 8.37 14.36 -12.07
CA LEU A 238 9.60 13.57 -12.23
C LEU A 238 9.40 12.42 -13.22
N ARG A 239 8.31 11.68 -13.11
CA ARG A 239 7.96 10.58 -14.04
C ARG A 239 7.83 11.09 -15.47
N ASN A 240 7.21 12.24 -15.67
CA ASN A 240 7.07 12.88 -16.97
C ASN A 240 8.42 13.38 -17.52
N LYS A 241 9.30 13.93 -16.68
CA LYS A 241 10.67 14.31 -17.06
C LYS A 241 11.49 13.07 -17.47
N LEU A 242 11.46 12.00 -16.68
CA LEU A 242 12.15 10.74 -16.99
C LEU A 242 11.64 10.11 -18.28
N ARG A 243 10.33 10.19 -18.53
CA ARG A 243 9.72 9.72 -19.78
C ARG A 243 10.10 10.58 -20.99
N LYS A 244 10.25 11.90 -20.82
CA LYS A 244 10.74 12.79 -21.89
C LYS A 244 12.21 12.53 -22.20
N THR A 245 13.05 12.35 -21.19
CA THR A 245 14.48 12.11 -21.38
C THR A 245 14.78 10.72 -21.94
N SER A 246 14.06 9.67 -21.50
CA SER A 246 14.18 8.34 -22.11
C SER A 246 13.80 8.31 -23.59
N ARG A 247 12.95 9.23 -24.07
CA ARG A 247 12.68 9.37 -25.52
C ARG A 247 13.81 10.02 -26.31
N SER A 248 14.67 10.80 -25.66
CA SER A 248 15.72 11.58 -26.33
C SER A 248 17.11 10.95 -26.20
N VAL A 249 17.26 9.91 -25.39
CA VAL A 249 18.53 9.22 -25.18
C VAL A 249 18.61 8.06 -26.18
N PRO A 250 19.62 8.03 -27.07
CA PRO A 250 19.89 6.87 -27.91
C PRO A 250 20.31 5.65 -27.08
N ASP A 251 19.93 4.47 -27.55
CA ASP A 251 20.34 3.20 -26.95
C ASP A 251 21.83 2.89 -27.25
N GLU A 252 22.37 1.77 -26.76
CA GLU A 252 23.80 1.40 -26.91
C GLU A 252 24.25 1.32 -28.38
N ASP A 253 23.32 1.01 -29.28
CA ASP A 253 23.53 0.97 -30.75
C ASP A 253 23.24 2.31 -31.46
N GLY A 254 22.98 3.39 -30.72
CA GLY A 254 22.76 4.74 -31.25
C GLY A 254 21.37 5.01 -31.84
N PHE A 255 20.42 4.07 -31.70
CA PHE A 255 19.05 4.27 -32.15
C PHE A 255 18.19 4.98 -31.10
N VAL A 256 17.31 5.89 -31.55
CA VAL A 256 16.34 6.57 -30.69
C VAL A 256 14.99 5.88 -30.81
N THR A 257 14.51 5.28 -29.73
CA THR A 257 13.20 4.60 -29.71
C THR A 257 12.05 5.62 -29.84
N VAL A 258 11.39 5.64 -31.01
CA VAL A 258 10.22 6.50 -31.29
C VAL A 258 8.99 5.97 -30.54
N THR A 259 8.81 6.38 -29.28
CA THR A 259 7.56 6.12 -28.55
C THR A 259 6.59 7.28 -28.73
N ARG A 260 5.31 6.98 -28.98
CA ARG A 260 4.26 8.00 -29.12
C ARG A 260 4.17 8.84 -27.83
N GLY A 261 4.44 10.14 -27.98
CA GLY A 261 4.27 11.12 -26.93
C GLY A 261 2.81 11.28 -26.52
N GLY A 262 2.50 11.12 -25.23
CA GLY A 262 1.29 11.72 -24.65
C GLY A 262 0.34 10.84 -23.84
N ARG A 263 0.59 9.54 -23.63
CA ARG A 263 -0.35 8.71 -22.85
C ARG A 263 0.26 8.08 -21.60
N ALA A 264 -0.01 8.66 -20.44
CA ALA A 264 0.16 8.01 -19.13
C ALA A 264 -1.17 7.34 -18.79
N GLY A 265 -1.28 6.04 -19.07
CA GLY A 265 -2.46 5.25 -18.75
C GLY A 265 -3.04 4.48 -19.96
N PRO A 266 -3.77 3.38 -19.69
CA PRO A 266 -4.49 2.64 -20.70
C PRO A 266 -5.53 3.55 -21.38
N ALA A 267 -5.73 3.31 -22.67
CA ALA A 267 -6.68 4.05 -23.46
C ALA A 267 -8.11 3.84 -22.98
N ARG A 268 -8.92 4.90 -22.84
CA ARG A 268 -10.37 4.75 -23.01
C ARG A 268 -10.60 4.19 -24.42
N ILE A 269 -11.40 3.12 -24.50
CA ILE A 269 -11.63 2.35 -25.73
C ILE A 269 -12.18 3.25 -26.85
N GLU A 270 -13.07 4.19 -26.50
CA GLU A 270 -13.67 5.16 -27.42
C GLU A 270 -12.64 6.05 -28.16
N ASP A 271 -11.58 6.50 -27.48
CA ASP A 271 -10.53 7.31 -28.11
C ASP A 271 -9.64 6.48 -29.05
N ALA A 272 -9.51 5.18 -28.77
CA ALA A 272 -8.77 4.26 -29.64
C ALA A 272 -9.57 3.97 -30.91
N GLU A 273 -10.89 3.82 -30.80
CA GLU A 273 -11.80 3.63 -31.92
C GLU A 273 -11.86 4.87 -32.82
N LYS A 274 -12.01 6.08 -32.25
CA LYS A 274 -11.99 7.32 -33.03
C LYS A 274 -10.70 7.50 -33.82
N LYS A 275 -9.55 7.23 -33.20
CA LYS A 275 -8.26 7.32 -33.90
C LYS A 275 -8.08 6.22 -34.94
N LYS A 276 -8.64 5.03 -34.72
CA LYS A 276 -8.63 3.96 -35.71
C LYS A 276 -9.47 4.34 -36.94
N ALA A 277 -10.65 4.93 -36.73
CA ALA A 277 -11.50 5.45 -37.79
C ALA A 277 -10.80 6.56 -38.59
N GLU A 278 -10.19 7.54 -37.91
CA GLU A 278 -9.43 8.62 -38.56
C GLU A 278 -8.26 8.08 -39.42
N LEU A 279 -7.56 7.06 -38.92
CA LEU A 279 -6.45 6.42 -39.64
C LEU A 279 -6.94 5.60 -40.84
N GLU A 280 -8.12 4.99 -40.72
CA GLU A 280 -8.78 4.26 -41.80
C GLU A 280 -9.27 5.21 -42.91
N GLU A 281 -9.88 6.34 -42.54
CA GLU A 281 -10.27 7.40 -43.49
C GLU A 281 -9.04 7.97 -44.21
N ARG A 282 -7.95 8.23 -43.47
CA ARG A 282 -6.71 8.70 -44.09
C ARG A 282 -6.10 7.65 -45.02
N ARG A 283 -6.18 6.36 -44.68
CA ARG A 283 -5.76 5.26 -45.57
C ARG A 283 -6.63 5.17 -46.82
N LYS A 284 -7.95 5.35 -46.70
CA LYS A 284 -8.87 5.39 -47.84
C LYS A 284 -8.54 6.56 -48.77
N ASN A 285 -8.25 7.73 -48.21
CA ASN A 285 -7.91 8.93 -48.98
C ASN A 285 -6.50 8.89 -49.61
N ASN A 286 -5.54 8.21 -48.97
CA ASN A 286 -4.17 8.03 -49.48
C ASN A 286 -3.94 6.69 -50.18
N GLY A 287 -5.00 5.95 -50.53
CA GLY A 287 -4.89 4.74 -51.34
C GLY A 287 -4.26 5.02 -52.71
N VAL A 288 -3.66 3.99 -53.31
CA VAL A 288 -3.09 4.06 -54.68
C VAL A 288 -4.18 4.59 -55.62
N LYS A 289 -3.95 5.78 -56.18
CA LYS A 289 -4.92 6.40 -57.09
C LYS A 289 -4.95 5.60 -58.40
N ASP A 290 -6.12 5.13 -58.81
CA ASP A 290 -6.37 4.35 -60.05
C ASP A 290 -6.08 5.07 -61.38
N ASN A 291 -5.38 6.21 -61.34
CA ASN A 291 -5.04 7.02 -62.50
C ASN A 291 -3.53 7.25 -62.64
N PHE A 292 -2.70 6.55 -61.87
CA PHE A 292 -1.26 6.76 -61.89
C PHE A 292 -0.62 6.22 -63.18
N TYR A 293 -1.11 5.11 -63.72
CA TYR A 293 -0.55 4.50 -64.92
C TYR A 293 -1.39 4.73 -66.17
N ARG A 294 -0.72 4.94 -67.31
CA ARG A 294 -1.37 5.17 -68.61
C ARG A 294 -2.30 4.03 -69.04
N PHE A 295 -2.02 2.80 -68.64
CA PHE A 295 -2.87 1.64 -68.96
C PHE A 295 -4.23 1.69 -68.23
N GLN A 296 -4.29 2.22 -67.00
CA GLN A 296 -5.52 2.36 -66.22
C GLN A 296 -6.50 3.32 -66.90
N ASN A 297 -5.99 4.44 -67.42
CA ASN A 297 -6.79 5.39 -68.20
C ASN A 297 -7.25 4.78 -69.54
N ARG A 298 -6.45 3.90 -70.14
CA ARG A 298 -6.80 3.21 -71.40
C ARG A 298 -7.90 2.17 -71.17
N GLU A 299 -7.82 1.41 -70.08
CA GLU A 299 -8.88 0.48 -69.68
C GLU A 299 -10.17 1.20 -69.34
N LYS A 300 -10.14 2.28 -68.55
CA LYS A 300 -11.35 3.08 -68.24
C LYS A 300 -12.04 3.62 -69.49
N ARG A 301 -11.28 4.08 -70.49
CA ARG A 301 -11.87 4.50 -71.78
C ARG A 301 -12.47 3.34 -72.55
N LYS A 302 -11.79 2.19 -72.58
CA LYS A 302 -12.28 0.97 -73.25
C LYS A 302 -13.55 0.44 -72.59
N GLU A 303 -13.61 0.47 -71.26
CA GLU A 303 -14.79 0.10 -70.48
C GLU A 303 -15.95 1.06 -70.73
N ALA A 304 -15.70 2.37 -70.72
CA ALA A 304 -16.73 3.36 -71.05
C ALA A 304 -17.29 3.19 -72.47
N GLU A 305 -16.41 2.93 -73.45
CA GLU A 305 -16.83 2.65 -74.83
C GLU A 305 -17.65 1.35 -74.93
N GLY A 306 -17.23 0.29 -74.22
CA GLY A 306 -17.97 -0.97 -74.14
C GLY A 306 -19.34 -0.81 -73.50
N LEU A 307 -19.45 0.00 -72.44
CA LEU A 307 -20.71 0.29 -71.76
C LEU A 307 -21.66 1.09 -72.67
N LEU A 308 -21.13 2.00 -73.48
CA LEU A 308 -21.90 2.76 -74.46
C LEU A 308 -22.45 1.87 -75.58
N LYS A 309 -21.63 0.92 -76.08
CA LYS A 309 -22.09 -0.07 -77.08
C LYS A 309 -23.20 -0.96 -76.54
N ARG A 310 -23.06 -1.46 -75.29
CA ARG A 310 -24.12 -2.24 -74.64
C ARG A 310 -25.42 -1.45 -74.50
N ARG A 311 -25.35 -0.21 -74.02
CA ARG A 311 -26.53 0.67 -73.91
C ARG A 311 -27.18 0.92 -75.27
N PHE A 312 -26.38 1.09 -76.32
CA PHE A 312 -26.89 1.26 -77.69
C PHE A 312 -27.56 -0.01 -78.23
N GLU A 313 -27.00 -1.19 -77.96
CA GLU A 313 -27.62 -2.47 -78.32
C GLU A 313 -28.94 -2.68 -77.58
N ASP A 314 -29.01 -2.34 -76.29
CA ASP A 314 -30.23 -2.39 -75.49
C ASP A 314 -31.30 -1.43 -76.04
N ASP A 315 -30.92 -0.20 -76.39
CA ASP A 315 -31.85 0.77 -76.98
C ASP A 315 -32.27 0.37 -78.40
N ARG A 316 -31.37 -0.20 -79.21
CA ARG A 316 -31.72 -0.75 -80.52
C ARG A 316 -32.72 -1.90 -80.40
N ARG A 317 -32.47 -2.84 -79.48
CA ARG A 317 -33.40 -3.93 -79.17
C ARG A 317 -34.76 -3.40 -78.73
N ARG A 318 -34.77 -2.39 -77.86
CA ARG A 318 -36.00 -1.72 -77.41
C ARG A 318 -36.77 -1.08 -78.58
N VAL A 319 -36.08 -0.46 -79.54
CA VAL A 319 -36.68 0.12 -80.74
C VAL A 319 -37.21 -0.95 -81.69
N ASP A 320 -36.46 -2.04 -81.91
CA ASP A 320 -36.90 -3.15 -82.75
C ASP A 320 -38.14 -3.85 -82.16
N GLU A 321 -38.20 -4.03 -80.84
CA GLU A 321 -39.40 -4.52 -80.14
C GLU A 321 -40.61 -3.58 -80.32
N MET A 322 -40.41 -2.25 -80.29
CA MET A 322 -41.48 -1.29 -80.60
C MET A 322 -41.91 -1.33 -82.08
N ARG A 323 -40.96 -1.56 -83.00
CA ARG A 323 -41.23 -1.63 -84.44
C ARG A 323 -41.99 -2.90 -84.81
N GLY A 324 -41.66 -4.03 -84.18
CA GLY A 324 -42.40 -5.29 -84.32
C GLY A 324 -43.85 -5.19 -83.85
N ARG A 325 -44.12 -4.39 -82.80
CA ARG A 325 -45.49 -4.10 -82.33
C ARG A 325 -46.31 -3.22 -83.29
N ARG A 326 -45.66 -2.43 -84.17
CA ARG A 326 -46.34 -1.56 -85.15
C ARG A 326 -46.50 -2.20 -86.54
N GLY A 327 -45.87 -3.34 -86.80
CA GLY A 327 -45.77 -3.95 -88.14
C GLY A 327 -46.76 -5.06 -88.49
N ALA A 328 -47.69 -5.44 -87.60
CA ALA A 328 -48.70 -6.46 -87.89
C ALA A 328 -50.08 -5.83 -88.15
N VAL A 329 -50.25 -5.23 -89.33
CA VAL A 329 -51.58 -4.93 -89.87
C VAL A 329 -51.86 -5.98 -90.94
N ARG A 330 -52.70 -6.98 -90.61
CA ARG A 330 -53.34 -7.84 -91.60
C ARG A 330 -54.42 -7.00 -92.31
N PRO A 331 -54.49 -6.96 -93.65
CA PRO A 331 -55.62 -6.36 -94.33
C PRO A 331 -56.83 -7.30 -94.19
N GLU A 332 -57.95 -6.80 -93.69
CA GLU A 332 -59.23 -7.51 -93.73
C GLU A 332 -59.82 -7.45 -95.15
N THR A 333 -60.39 -8.57 -95.57
CA THR A 333 -61.30 -8.71 -96.72
C THR A 333 -62.71 -8.88 -96.19
#